data_AF-A0A2N7QWH1-F1
#
_entry.id   AF-A0A2N7QWH1-F1
#
_cell.length_a   1.000
_cell.length_b   1.000
_cell.length_c   1.000
_cell.angle_alpha   90.00
_cell.angle_beta   90.00
_cell.angle_gamma   90.00
#
_symmetry.space_group_name_H-M   'P 1'
#
loop_
_entity.id
_entity.type
_entity.pdbx_description
1 polymer ?
#
loop_
_entity_poly.entity_id
_entity_poly.type
_entity_poly.pdbx_seq_one_letter_code
_entity_poly.pdbx_strand_id
1 'polypeptide(L)'
;MASMEDHYAVCMPCRLRNEARKAEARANPPTPHPEPAPPPSSIYDPNLYYAQLQLVREGDGGPVPNLPYEAILSDGTRECGATDANGLTAIICTARPLAVQRVTLTSPAQARTLPCCDAPLDSTDGERIYLDAGSNVFAYTAKTTTEPAVTRLPVPKGRARALTAGEEAIARTVFGDGVDYSEVKIHNRGTLLFLGFQDSDTAVTPNGEMFMPSKIYRDDYSQGTDADRRLFMHEMVHVWQFQMDYPVKRKALTVTIHGASAYSYTLTPNSRLSDFNMEQQGNLMSDYYMICIYRRAQSAYNPHTHPAYLYQVMQPFVNPTDPRHLPNVNL
;
A
#
# COMPACT_ATOMS: atom_id res chain seq x y z
N MET A 1 -23.93 -30.29 -20.28
CA MET A 1 -23.81 -30.08 -18.83
C MET A 1 -22.77 -31.07 -18.32
N ALA A 2 -21.49 -30.69 -18.39
CA ALA A 2 -20.42 -31.33 -17.63
C ALA A 2 -20.23 -30.48 -16.37
N SER A 3 -20.25 -31.13 -15.20
CA SER A 3 -20.43 -30.50 -13.89
C SER A 3 -19.21 -29.71 -13.48
N MET A 4 -19.43 -28.60 -12.76
CA MET A 4 -18.43 -27.78 -12.06
C MET A 4 -17.57 -28.61 -11.08
N GLU A 5 -18.04 -29.82 -10.72
CA GLU A 5 -17.34 -30.79 -9.86
C GLU A 5 -16.14 -31.46 -10.55
N ASP A 6 -16.17 -31.66 -11.87
CA ASP A 6 -15.06 -32.34 -12.58
C ASP A 6 -13.79 -31.47 -12.61
N HIS A 7 -13.94 -30.14 -12.66
CA HIS A 7 -12.80 -29.22 -12.59
C HIS A 7 -12.16 -29.16 -11.20
N TYR A 8 -12.95 -29.29 -10.13
CA TYR A 8 -12.47 -29.27 -8.75
C TYR A 8 -11.66 -30.53 -8.40
N ALA A 9 -12.04 -31.69 -8.92
CA ALA A 9 -11.33 -32.95 -8.72
C ALA A 9 -9.97 -32.98 -9.42
N VAL A 10 -9.85 -32.37 -10.61
CA VAL A 10 -8.63 -32.37 -11.43
C VAL A 10 -7.51 -31.48 -10.83
N CYS A 11 -7.86 -30.40 -10.12
CA CYS A 11 -6.87 -29.46 -9.53
C CYS A 11 -6.52 -29.75 -8.07
N MET A 12 -7.15 -30.75 -7.45
CA MET A 12 -6.89 -31.18 -6.07
C MET A 12 -5.42 -31.52 -5.76
N PRO A 13 -4.64 -32.14 -6.67
CA PRO A 13 -3.22 -32.42 -6.46
C PRO A 13 -2.36 -31.16 -6.35
N CYS A 14 -2.75 -30.03 -6.95
CA CYS A 14 -2.05 -28.75 -6.82
C CYS A 14 -2.34 -28.05 -5.49
N ARG A 15 -3.60 -28.11 -5.01
CA ARG A 15 -3.99 -27.54 -3.71
C ARG A 15 -3.24 -28.19 -2.54
N LEU A 16 -3.11 -29.52 -2.56
CA LEU A 16 -2.36 -30.27 -1.55
C LEU A 16 -0.85 -29.95 -1.55
N ARG A 17 -0.30 -29.53 -2.70
CA ARG A 17 1.12 -29.16 -2.82
C ARG A 17 1.43 -27.74 -2.32
N ASN A 18 0.49 -26.81 -2.49
CA ASN A 18 0.58 -25.49 -1.88
C ASN A 18 0.63 -25.59 -0.34
N GLU A 19 -0.05 -26.60 0.23
CA GLU A 19 0.01 -26.93 1.66
C GLU A 19 1.33 -27.63 2.04
N ALA A 20 1.85 -28.55 1.21
CA ALA A 20 3.11 -29.26 1.47
C ALA A 20 4.36 -28.34 1.46
N ARG A 21 4.42 -27.33 0.58
CA ARG A 21 5.52 -26.34 0.58
C ARG A 21 5.62 -25.52 1.87
N LYS A 22 4.53 -25.41 2.66
CA LYS A 22 4.59 -24.76 3.99
C LYS A 22 5.27 -25.63 5.06
N ALA A 23 5.39 -26.94 4.83
CA ALA A 23 5.83 -27.90 5.84
C ALA A 23 7.32 -28.29 5.73
N GLU A 24 7.97 -28.10 4.57
CA GLU A 24 9.34 -28.58 4.34
C GLU A 24 10.39 -27.52 4.70
N ALA A 25 10.64 -27.38 6.01
CA ALA A 25 11.82 -26.72 6.56
C ALA A 25 12.36 -27.54 7.76
N ARG A 26 12.83 -28.77 7.52
CA ARG A 26 13.73 -29.45 8.47
C ARG A 26 14.50 -30.59 7.80
N ALA A 27 15.82 -30.44 7.84
CA ALA A 27 16.81 -31.30 7.21
C ALA A 27 17.00 -32.66 7.91
N ASN A 28 17.55 -33.64 7.19
CA ASN A 28 18.30 -34.75 7.77
C ASN A 28 19.49 -35.18 6.87
N PRO A 29 20.57 -35.75 7.45
CA PRO A 29 21.90 -35.90 6.84
C PRO A 29 22.09 -37.24 6.07
N PRO A 30 23.23 -37.45 5.37
CA PRO A 30 23.31 -38.42 4.27
C PRO A 30 23.89 -39.78 4.66
N THR A 31 23.48 -40.83 3.94
CA THR A 31 24.13 -42.15 3.86
C THR A 31 24.19 -42.63 2.40
N PRO A 32 25.07 -43.59 2.06
CA PRO A 32 25.81 -43.59 0.79
C PRO A 32 25.09 -44.26 -0.39
N HIS A 33 25.57 -43.88 -1.59
CA HIS A 33 25.09 -44.13 -2.95
C HIS A 33 24.32 -45.43 -3.24
N PRO A 34 23.06 -45.33 -3.73
CA PRO A 34 22.43 -46.34 -4.59
C PRO A 34 22.64 -46.03 -6.08
N GLU A 35 22.41 -47.03 -6.94
CA GLU A 35 22.34 -46.94 -8.41
C GLU A 35 21.63 -45.68 -8.92
N PRO A 36 21.93 -45.17 -10.14
CA PRO A 36 21.27 -43.99 -10.67
C PRO A 36 19.77 -44.26 -10.74
N ALA A 37 19.05 -43.65 -9.80
CA ALA A 37 17.61 -43.72 -9.73
C ALA A 37 17.05 -43.32 -11.11
N PRO A 38 15.97 -43.98 -11.60
CA PRO A 38 15.26 -43.47 -12.76
C PRO A 38 14.99 -41.98 -12.53
N PRO A 39 15.17 -41.11 -13.55
CA PRO A 39 14.99 -39.68 -13.37
C PRO A 39 13.66 -39.48 -12.65
N PRO A 40 13.64 -38.69 -11.55
CA PRO A 40 12.46 -38.61 -10.69
C PRO A 40 11.26 -38.37 -11.59
N SER A 41 10.29 -39.29 -11.52
CA SER A 41 9.05 -39.17 -12.27
C SER A 41 8.54 -37.75 -12.03
N SER A 42 8.36 -36.99 -13.11
CA SER A 42 7.99 -35.59 -12.98
C SER A 42 6.82 -35.48 -12.02
N ILE A 43 6.98 -34.62 -11.01
CA ILE A 43 5.89 -34.38 -10.07
C ILE A 43 4.73 -33.65 -10.77
N TYR A 44 4.93 -33.12 -11.97
CA TYR A 44 3.92 -32.44 -12.79
C TYR A 44 3.18 -33.46 -13.66
N ASP A 45 1.85 -33.40 -13.62
CA ASP A 45 1.00 -34.27 -14.41
C ASP A 45 1.14 -33.91 -15.89
N PRO A 46 1.54 -34.85 -16.78
CA PRO A 46 1.70 -34.58 -18.21
C PRO A 46 0.39 -34.22 -18.92
N ASN A 47 -0.76 -34.43 -18.27
CA ASN A 47 -2.08 -34.05 -18.78
C ASN A 47 -2.50 -32.63 -18.40
N LEU A 48 -1.74 -31.95 -17.55
CA LEU A 48 -2.05 -30.60 -17.07
C LEU A 48 -1.07 -29.56 -17.62
N TYR A 49 -1.50 -28.30 -17.54
CA TYR A 49 -0.77 -27.13 -17.99
C TYR A 49 -0.60 -26.18 -16.82
N TYR A 50 0.61 -25.64 -16.68
CA TYR A 50 1.04 -24.89 -15.51
C TYR A 50 1.58 -23.51 -15.88
N ALA A 51 1.33 -22.52 -15.02
CA ALA A 51 1.99 -21.22 -15.05
C ALA A 51 2.22 -20.72 -13.62
N GLN A 52 3.20 -19.84 -13.43
CA GLN A 52 3.37 -19.13 -12.18
C GLN A 52 3.77 -17.69 -12.47
N LEU A 53 3.31 -16.77 -11.63
CA LEU A 53 3.62 -15.35 -11.75
C LEU A 53 4.47 -14.93 -10.56
N GLN A 54 5.32 -13.93 -10.75
CA GLN A 54 6.04 -13.25 -9.68
C GLN A 54 5.70 -11.76 -9.70
N LEU A 55 5.03 -11.28 -8.67
CA LEU A 55 4.78 -9.86 -8.49
C LEU A 55 6.05 -9.19 -7.96
N VAL A 56 6.56 -8.23 -8.73
CA VAL A 56 7.78 -7.49 -8.40
C VAL A 56 7.52 -6.00 -8.38
N ARG A 57 8.21 -5.27 -7.51
CA ARG A 57 8.12 -3.81 -7.45
C ARG A 57 8.70 -3.22 -8.72
N GLU A 58 7.94 -2.35 -9.38
CA GLU A 58 8.43 -1.60 -10.54
C GLU A 58 9.63 -0.72 -10.15
N GLY A 59 10.72 -0.81 -10.91
CA GLY A 59 11.97 -0.09 -10.67
C GLY A 59 13.06 -0.97 -10.06
N ASP A 60 12.99 -1.28 -8.75
CA ASP A 60 14.06 -2.06 -8.08
C ASP A 60 13.93 -3.58 -8.30
N GLY A 61 12.79 -4.04 -8.83
CA GLY A 61 12.54 -5.45 -9.13
C GLY A 61 12.43 -6.34 -7.89
N GLY A 62 12.33 -5.77 -6.69
CA GLY A 62 12.23 -6.51 -5.45
C GLY A 62 10.88 -7.25 -5.32
N PRO A 63 10.82 -8.38 -4.62
CA PRO A 63 9.59 -9.16 -4.48
C PRO A 63 8.50 -8.38 -3.73
N VAL A 64 7.24 -8.68 -4.03
CA VAL A 64 6.06 -8.13 -3.35
C VAL A 64 5.36 -9.24 -2.58
N PRO A 65 5.66 -9.44 -1.29
CA PRO A 65 5.12 -10.56 -0.52
C PRO A 65 3.74 -10.27 0.09
N ASN A 66 2.98 -11.33 0.37
CA ASN A 66 1.68 -11.31 1.04
C ASN A 66 0.62 -10.41 0.38
N LEU A 67 0.70 -10.22 -0.94
CA LEU A 67 -0.25 -9.41 -1.69
C LEU A 67 -1.35 -10.29 -2.27
N PRO A 68 -2.63 -10.09 -1.88
CA PRO A 68 -3.75 -10.76 -2.50
C PRO A 68 -3.85 -10.44 -3.98
N TYR A 69 -4.13 -11.47 -4.76
CA TYR A 69 -4.33 -11.37 -6.19
C TYR A 69 -5.52 -12.23 -6.65
N GLU A 70 -6.09 -11.84 -7.77
CA GLU A 70 -7.03 -12.61 -8.59
C GLU A 70 -6.49 -12.61 -10.03
N ALA A 71 -6.07 -13.78 -10.53
CA ALA A 71 -5.69 -13.96 -11.92
C ALA A 71 -6.90 -14.48 -12.71
N ILE A 72 -7.27 -13.77 -13.78
CA ILE A 72 -8.36 -14.13 -14.68
C ILE A 72 -7.75 -14.73 -15.95
N LEU A 73 -8.15 -15.97 -16.25
CA LEU A 73 -7.72 -16.72 -17.42
C LEU A 73 -8.62 -16.44 -18.63
N SER A 74 -8.16 -16.83 -19.81
CA SER A 74 -8.85 -16.56 -21.09
C SER A 74 -10.21 -17.21 -21.26
N ASP A 75 -10.56 -18.18 -20.42
CA ASP A 75 -11.89 -18.78 -20.39
C ASP A 75 -12.77 -18.26 -19.25
N GLY A 76 -12.31 -17.21 -18.55
CA GLY A 76 -13.01 -16.60 -17.42
C GLY A 76 -12.74 -17.26 -16.08
N THR A 77 -11.96 -18.35 -16.03
CA THR A 77 -11.54 -18.99 -14.77
C THR A 77 -10.76 -18.00 -13.92
N ARG A 78 -10.98 -18.06 -12.60
CA ARG A 78 -10.36 -17.15 -11.62
C ARG A 78 -9.49 -17.94 -10.65
N GLU A 79 -8.24 -17.52 -10.52
CA GLU A 79 -7.28 -18.09 -9.59
C GLU A 79 -6.92 -17.04 -8.54
N CYS A 80 -7.31 -17.28 -7.29
CA CYS A 80 -7.13 -16.34 -6.20
C CYS A 80 -6.09 -16.85 -5.20
N GLY A 81 -5.30 -15.94 -4.64
CA GLY A 81 -4.32 -16.29 -3.62
C GLY A 81 -3.64 -15.06 -3.03
N ALA A 82 -2.59 -15.27 -2.24
CA ALA A 82 -1.67 -14.22 -1.83
C ALA A 82 -0.26 -14.64 -2.20
N THR A 83 0.58 -13.66 -2.57
CA THR A 83 1.97 -13.95 -2.92
C THR A 83 2.79 -14.41 -1.71
N ASP A 84 3.79 -15.27 -1.94
CA ASP A 84 4.72 -15.72 -0.90
C ASP A 84 5.80 -14.69 -0.58
N ALA A 85 6.77 -15.04 0.29
CA ALA A 85 7.89 -14.16 0.66
C ALA A 85 8.74 -13.68 -0.53
N ASN A 86 8.73 -14.42 -1.64
CA ASN A 86 9.46 -14.12 -2.87
C ASN A 86 8.56 -13.43 -3.92
N GLY A 87 7.33 -13.05 -3.56
CA GLY A 87 6.37 -12.44 -4.47
C GLY A 87 5.75 -13.41 -5.46
N LEU A 88 5.91 -14.73 -5.27
CA LEU A 88 5.36 -15.74 -6.18
C LEU A 88 3.88 -15.97 -5.90
N THR A 89 3.08 -16.08 -6.95
CA THR A 89 1.70 -16.60 -6.86
C THR A 89 1.71 -18.10 -6.58
N ALA A 90 0.56 -18.65 -6.20
CA ALA A 90 0.35 -20.08 -6.35
C ALA A 90 0.54 -20.51 -7.82
N ILE A 91 0.90 -21.77 -8.02
CA ILE A 91 0.98 -22.35 -9.37
C ILE A 91 -0.45 -22.45 -9.93
N ILE A 92 -0.67 -21.75 -11.04
CA ILE A 92 -1.90 -21.83 -11.83
C ILE A 92 -1.87 -23.16 -12.59
N CYS A 93 -2.92 -23.96 -12.47
CA CYS A 93 -3.02 -25.29 -13.07
C CYS A 93 -4.32 -25.40 -13.87
N THR A 94 -4.22 -25.93 -15.09
CA THR A 94 -5.34 -25.95 -16.04
C THR A 94 -5.33 -27.26 -16.85
N ALA A 95 -6.51 -27.74 -17.25
CA ALA A 95 -6.63 -28.98 -18.05
C ALA A 95 -6.30 -28.77 -19.54
N ARG A 96 -6.21 -27.51 -19.98
CA ARG A 96 -5.92 -27.10 -21.36
C ARG A 96 -5.07 -25.82 -21.33
N PRO A 97 -4.36 -25.46 -22.42
CA PRO A 97 -3.62 -24.21 -22.48
C PRO A 97 -4.56 -23.02 -22.34
N LEU A 98 -4.29 -22.15 -21.37
CA LEU A 98 -5.05 -20.92 -21.12
C LEU A 98 -4.09 -19.74 -20.94
N ALA A 99 -4.50 -18.57 -21.41
CA ALA A 99 -3.78 -17.32 -21.23
C ALA A 99 -4.20 -16.65 -19.92
N VAL A 100 -3.24 -16.13 -19.16
CA VAL A 100 -3.51 -15.19 -18.07
C VAL A 100 -3.74 -13.81 -18.69
N GLN A 101 -4.98 -13.34 -18.65
CA GLN A 101 -5.38 -12.08 -19.32
C GLN A 101 -5.29 -10.88 -18.39
N ARG A 102 -5.74 -11.05 -17.14
CA ARG A 102 -5.80 -9.96 -16.16
C ARG A 102 -5.33 -10.45 -14.81
N VAL A 103 -4.58 -9.62 -14.11
CA VAL A 103 -4.28 -9.83 -12.70
C VAL A 103 -4.80 -8.63 -11.92
N THR A 104 -5.74 -8.88 -11.03
CA THR A 104 -6.28 -7.87 -10.14
C THR A 104 -5.59 -7.99 -8.79
N LEU A 105 -5.00 -6.91 -8.31
CA LEU A 105 -4.36 -6.84 -7.00
C LEU A 105 -5.31 -6.12 -6.05
N THR A 106 -5.54 -6.73 -4.90
CA THR A 106 -6.44 -6.18 -3.87
C THR A 106 -5.65 -5.92 -2.61
N SER A 107 -5.94 -4.82 -1.92
CA SER A 107 -5.29 -4.56 -0.64
C SER A 107 -5.60 -5.70 0.36
N PRO A 108 -4.61 -6.17 1.14
CA PRO A 108 -4.80 -7.21 2.17
C PRO A 108 -5.93 -6.95 3.17
N ALA A 109 -6.30 -5.70 3.43
CA ALA A 109 -7.43 -5.35 4.31
C ALA A 109 -8.78 -5.80 3.72
N GLN A 110 -8.99 -5.65 2.41
CA GLN A 110 -10.25 -6.01 1.75
C GLN A 110 -10.35 -7.50 1.39
N ALA A 111 -9.20 -8.18 1.20
CA ALA A 111 -9.19 -9.62 0.96
C ALA A 111 -9.71 -10.44 2.16
N ARG A 112 -9.79 -9.85 3.36
CA ARG A 112 -10.35 -10.49 4.56
C ARG A 112 -11.88 -10.39 4.65
N THR A 113 -12.50 -9.43 3.97
CA THR A 113 -13.95 -9.19 4.01
C THR A 113 -14.69 -9.79 2.82
N LEU A 114 -13.97 -10.09 1.74
CA LEU A 114 -14.52 -10.69 0.53
C LEU A 114 -14.10 -12.16 0.48
N PRO A 115 -15.03 -13.13 0.63
CA PRO A 115 -14.72 -14.50 0.28
C PRO A 115 -14.32 -14.52 -1.20
N CYS A 116 -13.15 -15.08 -1.49
CA CYS A 116 -12.49 -15.10 -2.79
C CYS A 116 -13.35 -15.62 -3.98
N CYS A 117 -14.58 -16.09 -3.74
CA CYS A 117 -15.43 -16.73 -4.73
C CYS A 117 -16.81 -16.08 -4.96
N ASP A 118 -17.27 -15.09 -4.17
CA ASP A 118 -18.68 -14.63 -4.24
C ASP A 118 -18.91 -13.12 -4.41
N ALA A 119 -17.87 -12.32 -4.65
CA ALA A 119 -18.02 -10.88 -4.84
C ALA A 119 -18.44 -10.53 -6.28
N PRO A 120 -19.59 -9.84 -6.50
CA PRO A 120 -19.95 -9.30 -7.81
C PRO A 120 -18.87 -8.35 -8.33
N LEU A 121 -18.61 -8.39 -9.64
CA LEU A 121 -17.68 -7.49 -10.35
C LEU A 121 -18.00 -5.99 -10.18
N ASP A 122 -19.16 -5.66 -9.61
CA ASP A 122 -19.73 -4.32 -9.55
C ASP A 122 -19.68 -3.66 -8.16
N SER A 123 -19.07 -4.30 -7.16
CA SER A 123 -18.87 -3.64 -5.86
C SER A 123 -17.66 -2.71 -5.94
N THR A 124 -17.91 -1.46 -6.29
CA THR A 124 -16.95 -0.34 -6.45
C THR A 124 -16.25 0.13 -5.17
N ASP A 125 -16.24 -0.66 -4.09
CA ASP A 125 -15.79 -0.21 -2.76
C ASP A 125 -14.38 -0.68 -2.38
N GLY A 126 -13.64 -1.26 -3.33
CA GLY A 126 -12.28 -1.73 -3.09
C GLY A 126 -11.24 -1.17 -4.06
N GLU A 127 -10.19 -0.54 -3.54
CA GLU A 127 -9.00 -0.14 -4.31
C GLU A 127 -8.32 -1.38 -4.94
N ARG A 128 -8.66 -1.65 -6.21
CA ARG A 128 -8.13 -2.74 -7.02
C ARG A 128 -7.16 -2.18 -8.04
N ILE A 129 -5.93 -2.69 -8.07
CA ILE A 129 -4.99 -2.39 -9.16
C ILE A 129 -5.20 -3.46 -10.23
N TYR A 130 -5.67 -3.04 -11.40
CA TYR A 130 -5.81 -3.91 -12.55
C TYR A 130 -4.53 -3.90 -13.37
N LEU A 131 -3.84 -5.03 -13.38
CA LEU A 131 -2.81 -5.30 -14.39
C LEU A 131 -3.53 -5.95 -15.57
N ASP A 132 -3.68 -5.21 -16.66
CA ASP A 132 -4.21 -5.72 -17.91
C ASP A 132 -3.08 -5.85 -18.93
N ALA A 133 -3.00 -6.99 -19.62
CA ALA A 133 -1.99 -7.22 -20.63
C ALA A 133 -2.28 -6.43 -21.93
N GLY A 134 -3.43 -5.76 -22.02
CA GLY A 134 -3.85 -5.01 -23.19
C GLY A 134 -4.11 -5.95 -24.36
N SER A 135 -3.43 -5.73 -25.50
CA SER A 135 -3.46 -6.66 -26.64
C SER A 135 -2.53 -7.87 -26.49
N ASN A 136 -1.71 -7.91 -25.42
CA ASN A 136 -0.78 -9.01 -25.14
C ASN A 136 -1.39 -9.98 -24.11
N VAL A 137 -0.62 -11.03 -23.78
CA VAL A 137 -0.95 -12.00 -22.73
C VAL A 137 0.20 -12.01 -21.72
N PHE A 138 -0.12 -12.05 -20.42
CA PHE A 138 0.92 -12.11 -19.38
C PHE A 138 1.69 -13.42 -19.43
N ALA A 139 0.98 -14.54 -19.40
CA ALA A 139 1.56 -15.88 -19.45
C ALA A 139 0.57 -16.85 -20.08
N TYR A 140 1.09 -17.96 -20.61
CA TYR A 140 0.28 -19.12 -21.00
C TYR A 140 0.58 -20.26 -20.05
N THR A 141 -0.46 -21.02 -19.68
CA THR A 141 -0.24 -22.31 -19.04
C THR A 141 0.37 -23.28 -20.06
N ALA A 142 1.47 -23.91 -19.69
CA ALA A 142 2.24 -24.79 -20.56
C ALA A 142 2.51 -26.13 -19.89
N LYS A 143 2.71 -27.18 -20.70
CA LYS A 143 3.19 -28.46 -20.17
C LYS A 143 4.63 -28.30 -19.69
N THR A 144 4.94 -28.93 -18.56
CA THR A 144 6.29 -28.94 -18.03
C THR A 144 6.53 -30.25 -17.29
N THR A 145 7.78 -30.70 -17.29
CA THR A 145 8.24 -31.81 -16.44
C THR A 145 9.06 -31.30 -15.24
N THR A 146 9.31 -30.00 -15.17
CA THR A 146 10.04 -29.29 -14.11
C THR A 146 9.19 -28.12 -13.59
N GLU A 147 9.75 -27.29 -12.69
CA GLU A 147 9.03 -26.10 -12.22
C GLU A 147 8.48 -25.24 -13.38
N PRO A 148 7.25 -24.70 -13.26
CA PRO A 148 6.65 -23.90 -14.31
C PRO A 148 7.45 -22.62 -14.54
N ALA A 149 7.41 -22.11 -15.77
CA ALA A 149 7.99 -20.82 -16.09
C ALA A 149 7.34 -19.72 -15.23
N VAL A 150 8.20 -18.95 -14.56
CA VAL A 150 7.77 -17.83 -13.72
C VAL A 150 7.78 -16.55 -14.56
N THR A 151 6.60 -15.97 -14.76
CA THR A 151 6.46 -14.68 -15.44
C THR A 151 6.51 -13.55 -14.42
N ARG A 152 7.49 -12.66 -14.54
CA ARG A 152 7.60 -11.49 -13.67
C ARG A 152 6.61 -10.40 -14.12
N LEU A 153 5.73 -10.00 -13.22
CA LEU A 153 4.77 -8.93 -13.43
C LEU A 153 5.16 -7.72 -12.57
N PRO A 154 5.59 -6.61 -13.18
CA PRO A 154 5.84 -5.39 -12.43
C PRO A 154 4.51 -4.87 -11.88
N VAL A 155 4.44 -4.73 -10.56
CA VAL A 155 3.37 -3.99 -9.88
C VAL A 155 3.71 -2.51 -10.05
N PRO A 156 2.90 -1.74 -10.79
CA PRO A 156 3.19 -0.35 -11.07
C PRO A 156 3.38 0.42 -9.78
N LYS A 157 4.40 1.27 -9.74
CA LYS A 157 4.40 2.42 -8.84
C LYS A 157 3.28 3.31 -9.36
N GLY A 158 2.05 3.13 -8.86
CA GLY A 158 0.89 3.96 -9.25
C GLY A 158 1.25 5.43 -9.44
N ARG A 159 0.61 6.11 -10.38
CA ARG A 159 1.04 7.43 -10.88
C ARG A 159 1.47 8.36 -9.74
N ALA A 160 2.75 8.73 -9.74
CA ALA A 160 3.34 9.68 -8.82
C ALA A 160 3.54 11.01 -9.55
N ARG A 161 3.29 12.11 -8.86
CA ARG A 161 3.56 13.46 -9.37
C ARG A 161 4.30 14.29 -8.34
N ALA A 162 5.03 15.29 -8.82
CA ALA A 162 5.52 16.37 -7.97
C ALA A 162 4.34 17.23 -7.46
N LEU A 163 4.63 18.09 -6.49
CA LEU A 163 3.70 19.13 -6.07
C LEU A 163 3.37 20.06 -7.24
N THR A 164 2.14 20.53 -7.31
CA THR A 164 1.80 21.65 -8.19
C THR A 164 2.35 22.95 -7.63
N ALA A 165 2.46 23.99 -8.47
CA ALA A 165 2.87 25.32 -8.00
C ALA A 165 1.92 25.89 -6.93
N GLY A 166 0.63 25.55 -6.99
CA GLY A 166 -0.35 25.98 -5.99
C GLY A 166 -0.18 25.24 -4.65
N GLU A 167 0.11 23.93 -4.69
CA GLU A 167 0.40 23.13 -3.50
C GLU A 167 1.68 23.57 -2.79
N GLU A 168 2.74 23.81 -3.56
CA GLU A 168 3.98 24.38 -3.03
C GLU A 168 3.72 25.76 -2.41
N ALA A 169 2.95 26.63 -3.09
CA ALA A 169 2.63 27.96 -2.59
C ALA A 169 1.89 27.92 -1.24
N ILE A 170 0.87 27.06 -1.09
CA ILE A 170 0.15 26.95 0.19
C ILE A 170 1.02 26.32 1.28
N ALA A 171 1.86 25.32 0.95
CA ALA A 171 2.74 24.69 1.93
C ALA A 171 3.81 25.67 2.44
N ARG A 172 4.39 26.49 1.56
CA ARG A 172 5.36 27.54 1.93
C ARG A 172 4.82 28.56 2.92
N THR A 173 3.50 28.76 2.99
CA THR A 173 2.90 29.68 3.98
C THR A 173 3.09 29.22 5.43
N VAL A 174 3.30 27.91 5.66
CA VAL A 174 3.56 27.33 6.99
C VAL A 174 5.02 26.92 7.15
N PHE A 175 5.57 26.24 6.15
CA PHE A 175 6.88 25.59 6.27
C PHE A 175 8.04 26.41 5.69
N GLY A 176 7.78 27.54 5.02
CA GLY A 176 8.83 28.41 4.47
C GLY A 176 9.81 27.65 3.58
N ASP A 177 11.09 27.66 3.96
CA ASP A 177 12.18 26.89 3.31
C ASP A 177 12.61 25.67 4.15
N GLY A 178 11.85 25.30 5.18
CA GLY A 178 12.14 24.14 6.03
C GLY A 178 11.80 22.78 5.41
N VAL A 179 11.32 22.79 4.17
CA VAL A 179 11.04 21.58 3.38
C VAL A 179 11.66 21.76 2.00
N ASP A 180 12.40 20.75 1.54
CA ASP A 180 12.75 20.61 0.14
C ASP A 180 11.55 20.05 -0.62
N TYR A 181 10.80 20.96 -1.25
CA TYR A 181 9.59 20.64 -2.01
C TYR A 181 9.86 19.82 -3.28
N SER A 182 11.10 19.86 -3.81
CA SER A 182 11.46 19.17 -5.04
C SER A 182 11.52 17.64 -4.86
N GLU A 183 11.75 17.19 -3.63
CA GLU A 183 11.77 15.77 -3.25
C GLU A 183 10.38 15.22 -2.91
N VAL A 184 9.37 16.08 -2.77
CA VAL A 184 8.01 15.67 -2.37
C VAL A 184 7.26 15.09 -3.55
N LYS A 185 6.69 13.89 -3.36
CA LYS A 185 5.84 13.22 -4.35
C LYS A 185 4.49 12.85 -3.77
N ILE A 186 3.45 12.98 -4.58
CA ILE A 186 2.09 12.52 -4.28
C ILE A 186 1.78 11.34 -5.18
N HIS A 187 1.42 10.21 -4.57
CA HIS A 187 1.03 8.98 -5.25
C HIS A 187 -0.48 8.83 -5.22
N ASN A 188 -1.10 8.59 -6.38
CA ASN A 188 -2.50 8.17 -6.49
C ASN A 188 -2.59 6.65 -6.26
N ARG A 189 -2.33 6.23 -5.02
CA ARG A 189 -2.50 4.86 -4.51
C ARG A 189 -2.36 4.84 -2.99
N GLY A 190 -2.96 3.84 -2.36
CA GLY A 190 -2.60 3.43 -1.01
C GLY A 190 -1.13 2.96 -0.91
N THR A 191 -0.58 3.06 0.29
CA THR A 191 0.74 2.52 0.64
C THR A 191 0.66 1.05 1.03
N LEU A 192 1.69 0.29 0.64
CA LEU A 192 1.88 -1.08 1.13
C LEU A 192 2.56 -1.13 2.50
N LEU A 193 2.99 0.02 3.06
CA LEU A 193 3.72 0.09 4.33
C LEU A 193 2.94 -0.52 5.50
N PHE A 194 1.61 -0.38 5.51
CA PHE A 194 0.76 -0.98 6.54
C PHE A 194 0.31 -2.39 6.16
N LEU A 195 1.08 -3.17 5.40
CA LEU A 195 0.57 -4.44 4.81
C LEU A 195 -0.79 -4.23 4.10
N GLY A 196 -0.99 -3.04 3.51
CA GLY A 196 -2.26 -2.62 2.90
C GLY A 196 -3.44 -2.37 3.85
N PHE A 197 -3.21 -2.17 5.15
CA PHE A 197 -4.17 -1.64 6.13
C PHE A 197 -4.21 -0.10 6.13
N GLN A 198 -4.38 0.50 4.95
CA GLN A 198 -4.71 1.92 4.83
C GLN A 198 -6.19 2.04 4.50
N ASP A 199 -6.95 2.73 5.34
CA ASP A 199 -8.36 3.02 5.04
C ASP A 199 -8.45 3.86 3.76
N SER A 200 -9.48 3.64 2.95
CA SER A 200 -9.67 4.33 1.66
C SER A 200 -9.90 5.84 1.78
N ASP A 201 -10.12 6.33 3.01
CA ASP A 201 -10.30 7.74 3.37
C ASP A 201 -9.10 8.32 4.14
N THR A 202 -8.03 7.55 4.31
CA THR A 202 -6.86 7.95 5.10
C THR A 202 -5.66 8.14 4.18
N ALA A 203 -5.03 9.32 4.23
CA ALA A 203 -3.73 9.57 3.60
C ALA A 203 -2.61 9.14 4.54
N VAL A 204 -1.43 8.82 3.98
CA VAL A 204 -0.25 8.47 4.80
C VAL A 204 1.04 8.96 4.14
N THR A 205 1.96 9.49 4.96
CA THR A 205 3.23 10.07 4.50
C THR A 205 4.43 9.50 5.26
N PRO A 206 4.83 8.26 4.98
CA PRO A 206 5.81 7.56 5.82
C PRO A 206 7.28 7.91 5.53
N ASN A 207 7.58 8.42 4.34
CA ASN A 207 8.95 8.58 3.82
C ASN A 207 9.15 9.90 3.08
N GLY A 208 8.43 10.95 3.48
CA GLY A 208 8.45 12.23 2.78
C GLY A 208 7.66 12.25 1.46
N GLU A 209 7.08 11.11 1.06
CA GLU A 209 6.16 11.00 -0.06
C GLU A 209 4.76 10.67 0.46
N MET A 210 3.74 11.28 -0.15
CA MET A 210 2.35 11.16 0.25
C MET A 210 1.64 10.07 -0.56
N PHE A 211 0.95 9.16 0.12
CA PHE A 211 0.16 8.09 -0.51
C PHE A 211 -1.31 8.36 -0.28
N MET A 212 -1.97 8.81 -1.35
CA MET A 212 -3.37 9.21 -1.35
C MET A 212 -4.19 8.13 -2.06
N PRO A 213 -5.07 7.40 -1.35
CA PRO A 213 -6.02 6.50 -1.97
C PRO A 213 -6.84 7.23 -3.03
N SER A 214 -7.20 6.55 -4.12
CA SER A 214 -7.80 7.21 -5.29
C SER A 214 -9.07 8.02 -5.00
N LYS A 215 -9.84 7.66 -3.96
CA LYS A 215 -11.04 8.40 -3.53
C LYS A 215 -10.73 9.82 -3.05
N ILE A 216 -9.62 9.97 -2.32
CA ILE A 216 -9.17 11.25 -1.72
C ILE A 216 -8.00 11.89 -2.49
N TYR A 217 -7.54 11.24 -3.55
CA TYR A 217 -6.54 11.80 -4.46
C TYR A 217 -7.12 13.01 -5.22
N ARG A 218 -6.29 14.05 -5.38
CA ARG A 218 -6.56 15.23 -6.21
C ARG A 218 -5.37 15.54 -7.09
N ASP A 219 -5.62 16.03 -8.29
CA ASP A 219 -4.56 16.51 -9.20
C ASP A 219 -3.94 17.83 -8.72
N ASP A 220 -4.69 18.62 -7.94
CA ASP A 220 -4.20 19.79 -7.24
C ASP A 220 -5.01 20.03 -5.94
N TYR A 221 -4.39 19.79 -4.79
CA TYR A 221 -5.01 20.00 -3.47
C TYR A 221 -5.24 21.48 -3.17
N SER A 222 -4.44 22.40 -3.74
CA SER A 222 -4.63 23.85 -3.59
C SER A 222 -5.88 24.37 -4.31
N GLN A 223 -6.40 23.61 -5.28
CA GLN A 223 -7.65 23.88 -6.00
C GLN A 223 -8.82 23.00 -5.54
N GLY A 224 -8.59 22.09 -4.60
CA GLY A 224 -9.60 21.18 -4.06
C GLY A 224 -10.62 21.86 -3.14
N THR A 225 -11.33 21.06 -2.36
CA THR A 225 -12.20 21.53 -1.27
C THR A 225 -11.39 22.02 -0.07
N ASP A 226 -12.04 22.66 0.91
CA ASP A 226 -11.38 23.02 2.16
C ASP A 226 -10.86 21.78 2.93
N ALA A 227 -11.57 20.65 2.83
CA ALA A 227 -11.14 19.39 3.42
C ALA A 227 -9.90 18.83 2.71
N ASP A 228 -9.81 18.96 1.38
CA ASP A 228 -8.62 18.55 0.61
C ASP A 228 -7.39 19.39 1.02
N ARG A 229 -7.53 20.71 1.16
CA ARG A 229 -6.43 21.58 1.65
C ARG A 229 -6.01 21.24 3.07
N ARG A 230 -6.97 21.01 3.95
CA ARG A 230 -6.72 20.59 5.34
C ARG A 230 -5.91 19.28 5.38
N LEU A 231 -6.37 18.26 4.65
CA LEU A 231 -5.69 16.97 4.58
C LEU A 231 -4.27 17.11 4.01
N PHE A 232 -4.10 17.85 2.91
CA PHE A 232 -2.78 18.09 2.32
C PHE A 232 -1.81 18.76 3.30
N MET A 233 -2.27 19.76 4.06
CA MET A 233 -1.43 20.45 5.04
C MET A 233 -1.08 19.55 6.22
N HIS A 234 -1.97 18.64 6.64
CA HIS A 234 -1.64 17.61 7.63
C HIS A 234 -0.51 16.71 7.12
N GLU A 235 -0.63 16.17 5.92
CA GLU A 235 0.39 15.30 5.33
C GLU A 235 1.74 16.02 5.13
N MET A 236 1.73 17.32 4.80
CA MET A 236 2.96 18.12 4.72
C MET A 236 3.70 18.22 6.06
N VAL A 237 3.02 18.11 7.20
CA VAL A 237 3.69 18.05 8.52
C VAL A 237 4.55 16.80 8.62
N HIS A 238 4.06 15.66 8.12
CA HIS A 238 4.81 14.42 8.11
C HIS A 238 5.96 14.42 7.10
N VAL A 239 5.80 15.11 5.96
CA VAL A 239 6.92 15.40 5.05
C VAL A 239 8.02 16.16 5.80
N TRP A 240 7.64 17.25 6.46
CA TRP A 240 8.58 18.08 7.24
C TRP A 240 9.27 17.27 8.34
N GLN A 241 8.51 16.52 9.15
CA GLN A 241 9.06 15.64 10.18
C GLN A 241 10.06 14.64 9.60
N PHE A 242 9.72 14.00 8.47
CA PHE A 242 10.60 13.05 7.81
C PHE A 242 11.91 13.69 7.34
N GLN A 243 11.84 14.87 6.70
CA GLN A 243 13.05 15.59 6.24
C GLN A 243 13.91 16.10 7.40
N MET A 244 13.33 16.24 8.59
CA MET A 244 14.02 16.54 9.86
C MET A 244 14.52 15.27 10.58
N ASP A 245 14.65 14.14 9.88
CA ASP A 245 15.08 12.83 10.40
C ASP A 245 14.19 12.23 11.50
N TYR A 246 12.94 12.69 11.63
CA TYR A 246 11.98 12.09 12.56
C TYR A 246 11.50 10.73 12.04
N PRO A 247 11.46 9.67 12.87
CA PRO A 247 11.17 8.31 12.44
C PRO A 247 9.66 8.05 12.22
N VAL A 248 9.05 8.79 11.28
CA VAL A 248 7.60 8.77 10.97
C VAL A 248 7.07 7.36 10.79
N LYS A 249 7.71 6.51 9.97
CA LYS A 249 7.30 5.10 9.75
C LYS A 249 7.09 4.32 11.03
N ARG A 250 8.09 4.37 11.91
CA ARG A 250 8.09 3.62 13.17
C ARG A 250 7.00 4.12 14.10
N LYS A 251 6.79 5.45 14.10
CA LYS A 251 5.80 6.10 14.95
C LYS A 251 4.37 5.86 14.47
N ALA A 252 4.12 5.88 13.15
CA ALA A 252 2.80 5.63 12.57
C ALA A 252 2.22 4.28 13.01
N LEU A 253 3.05 3.23 13.09
CA LEU A 253 2.65 1.91 13.57
C LEU A 253 2.22 1.91 15.05
N THR A 254 2.75 2.82 15.87
CA THR A 254 2.36 2.99 17.28
C THR A 254 1.06 3.78 17.42
N VAL A 255 0.82 4.76 16.54
CA VAL A 255 -0.41 5.59 16.53
C VAL A 255 -1.64 4.78 16.18
N THR A 256 -1.54 3.85 15.22
CA THR A 256 -2.65 2.98 14.79
C THR A 256 -3.25 2.15 15.94
N ILE A 257 -2.53 1.99 17.06
CA ILE A 257 -2.98 1.30 18.27
C ILE A 257 -3.90 2.20 19.14
N HIS A 258 -3.73 3.51 19.07
CA HIS A 258 -4.36 4.49 19.98
C HIS A 258 -5.66 5.11 19.41
N GLY A 259 -5.93 4.96 18.11
CA GLY A 259 -7.18 5.40 17.48
C GLY A 259 -7.38 6.93 17.49
N ALA A 260 -8.64 7.38 17.52
CA ALA A 260 -9.00 8.80 17.35
C ALA A 260 -8.45 9.76 18.43
N SER A 261 -8.09 9.25 19.62
CA SER A 261 -7.50 10.08 20.68
C SER A 261 -6.09 10.56 20.34
N ALA A 262 -5.37 9.85 19.47
CA ALA A 262 -4.03 10.22 19.04
C ALA A 262 -3.99 11.52 18.22
N TYR A 263 -5.13 11.95 17.67
CA TYR A 263 -5.29 13.12 16.82
C TYR A 263 -5.83 14.34 17.57
N SER A 264 -6.48 14.14 18.72
CA SER A 264 -7.06 15.22 19.52
C SER A 264 -5.97 15.97 20.28
N TYR A 265 -5.98 17.30 20.23
CA TYR A 265 -5.07 18.16 20.98
C TYR A 265 -5.80 19.31 21.67
N THR A 266 -5.21 19.81 22.76
CA THR A 266 -5.68 21.00 23.50
C THR A 266 -4.51 21.93 23.70
N LEU A 267 -4.67 23.22 23.38
CA LEU A 267 -3.65 24.23 23.59
C LEU A 267 -3.82 24.91 24.94
N THR A 268 -2.70 25.16 25.60
CA THR A 268 -2.61 26.01 26.80
C THR A 268 -1.69 27.20 26.53
N PRO A 269 -1.73 28.26 27.35
CA PRO A 269 -0.79 29.38 27.24
C PRO A 269 0.69 29.03 27.45
N ASN A 270 1.04 27.78 27.73
CA ASN A 270 2.44 27.34 27.86
C ASN A 270 2.81 26.22 26.87
N SER A 271 1.87 25.81 26.01
CA SER A 271 2.08 24.73 25.06
C SER A 271 3.18 25.08 24.06
N ARG A 272 4.02 24.09 23.74
CA ARG A 272 5.03 24.14 22.68
C ARG A 272 4.69 23.08 21.63
N LEU A 273 5.13 23.30 20.39
CA LEU A 273 4.87 22.35 19.31
C LEU A 273 5.38 20.94 19.63
N SER A 274 6.56 20.84 20.27
CA SER A 274 7.16 19.57 20.68
C SER A 274 6.36 18.78 21.71
N ASP A 275 5.47 19.42 22.47
CA ASP A 275 4.68 18.78 23.53
C ASP A 275 3.58 17.87 22.95
N PHE A 276 3.38 17.93 21.64
CA PHE A 276 2.39 17.17 20.90
C PHE A 276 3.04 16.01 20.16
N ASN A 277 2.33 14.89 20.07
CA ASN A 277 2.76 13.76 19.26
C ASN A 277 2.68 14.10 17.75
N MET A 278 3.19 13.21 16.89
CA MET A 278 3.29 13.53 15.46
C MET A 278 1.95 13.80 14.76
N GLU A 279 0.86 13.11 15.14
CA GLU A 279 -0.47 13.33 14.56
C GLU A 279 -1.14 14.58 15.12
N GLN A 280 -0.95 14.83 16.43
CA GLN A 280 -1.41 16.07 17.04
C GLN A 280 -0.71 17.28 16.41
N GLN A 281 0.59 17.19 16.10
CA GLN A 281 1.28 18.22 15.32
C GLN A 281 0.69 18.35 13.91
N GLY A 282 0.37 17.23 13.26
CA GLY A 282 -0.34 17.18 11.97
C GLY A 282 -1.61 18.04 11.98
N ASN A 283 -2.52 17.72 12.90
CA ASN A 283 -3.78 18.45 13.05
C ASN A 283 -3.55 19.91 13.46
N LEU A 284 -2.67 20.18 14.43
CA LEU A 284 -2.42 21.52 14.97
C LEU A 284 -1.90 22.47 13.89
N MET A 285 -0.90 22.04 13.11
CA MET A 285 -0.30 22.89 12.09
C MET A 285 -1.21 23.04 10.86
N SER A 286 -1.97 21.99 10.52
CA SER A 286 -3.05 22.07 9.53
C SER A 286 -4.13 23.06 9.96
N ASP A 287 -4.56 23.03 11.23
CA ASP A 287 -5.56 23.94 11.77
C ASP A 287 -5.03 25.37 11.85
N TYR A 288 -3.74 25.56 12.15
CA TYR A 288 -3.07 26.86 12.01
C TYR A 288 -3.20 27.40 10.58
N TYR A 289 -2.92 26.58 9.56
CA TYR A 289 -3.14 27.00 8.17
C TYR A 289 -4.61 27.38 7.92
N MET A 290 -5.55 26.50 8.28
CA MET A 290 -6.98 26.72 8.00
C MET A 290 -7.53 27.95 8.72
N ILE A 291 -7.17 28.17 9.99
CA ILE A 291 -7.71 29.26 10.84
C ILE A 291 -6.93 30.56 10.63
N CYS A 292 -5.60 30.50 10.68
CA CYS A 292 -4.75 31.68 10.75
C CYS A 292 -4.30 32.22 9.38
N ILE A 293 -4.21 31.37 8.36
CA ILE A 293 -3.70 31.76 7.03
C ILE A 293 -4.86 31.81 6.02
N TYR A 294 -5.56 30.69 5.84
CA TYR A 294 -6.62 30.52 4.84
C TYR A 294 -7.99 31.06 5.29
N ARG A 295 -8.15 31.40 6.58
CA ARG A 295 -9.34 32.05 7.17
C ARG A 295 -10.65 31.25 7.00
N ARG A 296 -10.57 29.92 7.07
CA ARG A 296 -11.70 28.98 7.01
C ARG A 296 -11.77 28.10 8.26
N ALA A 297 -11.98 28.74 9.41
CA ALA A 297 -11.96 28.05 10.70
C ALA A 297 -12.94 26.86 10.81
N GLN A 298 -14.14 26.96 10.21
CA GLN A 298 -15.14 25.89 10.24
C GLN A 298 -14.69 24.59 9.54
N SER A 299 -13.69 24.69 8.68
CA SER A 299 -13.17 23.56 7.92
C SER A 299 -11.93 22.91 8.57
N ALA A 300 -11.47 23.43 9.72
CA ALA A 300 -10.38 22.86 10.52
C ALA A 300 -10.80 21.56 11.23
N TYR A 301 -9.84 20.73 11.67
CA TYR A 301 -10.11 19.56 12.50
C TYR A 301 -10.66 19.98 13.87
N ASN A 302 -10.11 21.04 14.46
CA ASN A 302 -10.55 21.65 15.71
C ASN A 302 -10.96 23.13 15.50
N PRO A 303 -12.19 23.38 14.99
CA PRO A 303 -12.66 24.72 14.61
C PRO A 303 -12.84 25.69 15.79
N HIS A 304 -12.83 25.18 17.02
CA HIS A 304 -13.00 25.98 18.23
C HIS A 304 -11.66 26.47 18.82
N THR A 305 -10.53 26.07 18.23
CA THR A 305 -9.21 26.51 18.70
C THR A 305 -9.06 28.02 18.53
N HIS A 306 -8.73 28.72 19.63
CA HIS A 306 -8.54 30.15 19.58
C HIS A 306 -7.26 30.52 18.79
N PRO A 307 -7.33 31.41 17.78
CA PRO A 307 -6.18 31.75 16.93
C PRO A 307 -4.94 32.22 17.69
N ALA A 308 -5.13 32.94 18.81
CA ALA A 308 -4.02 33.43 19.63
C ALA A 308 -3.12 32.29 20.16
N TYR A 309 -3.70 31.15 20.54
CA TYR A 309 -2.92 30.00 21.00
C TYR A 309 -2.19 29.31 19.85
N LEU A 310 -2.80 29.24 18.67
CA LEU A 310 -2.14 28.72 17.48
C LEU A 310 -0.95 29.61 17.09
N TYR A 311 -1.12 30.93 17.06
CA TYR A 311 -0.01 31.85 16.82
C TYR A 311 1.09 31.68 17.86
N GLN A 312 0.74 31.54 19.15
CA GLN A 312 1.73 31.34 20.20
C GLN A 312 2.57 30.08 19.99
N VAL A 313 1.92 28.94 19.73
CA VAL A 313 2.61 27.66 19.52
C VAL A 313 3.44 27.66 18.24
N MET A 314 2.96 28.35 17.20
CA MET A 314 3.62 28.43 15.89
C MET A 314 4.65 29.56 15.79
N GLN A 315 4.67 30.54 16.70
CA GLN A 315 5.60 31.67 16.64
C GLN A 315 7.08 31.22 16.66
N PRO A 316 7.50 30.22 17.46
CA PRO A 316 8.85 29.69 17.38
C PRO A 316 9.18 29.00 16.05
N PHE A 317 8.16 28.52 15.33
CA PHE A 317 8.29 27.78 14.06
C PHE A 317 8.67 28.65 12.86
N VAL A 318 8.95 29.95 13.06
CA VAL A 318 9.58 30.81 12.02
C VAL A 318 10.95 30.28 11.57
N ASN A 319 11.59 29.41 12.37
CA ASN A 319 12.74 28.60 11.97
C ASN A 319 12.34 27.12 11.86
N PRO A 320 11.74 26.70 10.74
CA PRO A 320 11.19 25.35 10.58
C PRO A 320 12.27 24.25 10.61
N THR A 321 13.56 24.59 10.58
CA THR A 321 14.67 23.62 10.67
C THR A 321 15.20 23.42 12.09
N ASP A 322 14.53 23.94 13.13
CA ASP A 322 14.92 23.69 14.52
C ASP A 322 14.36 22.33 15.01
N PRO A 323 15.21 21.34 15.34
CA PRO A 323 14.76 20.02 15.77
C PRO A 323 13.98 20.05 17.08
N ARG A 324 14.05 21.13 17.87
CA ARG A 324 13.24 21.31 19.09
C ARG A 324 11.74 21.44 18.81
N HIS A 325 11.33 21.56 17.55
CA HIS A 325 9.93 21.51 17.14
C HIS A 325 9.39 20.09 17.00
N LEU A 326 10.26 19.10 16.82
CA LEU A 326 9.85 17.70 16.67
C LEU A 326 9.19 17.17 17.95
N PRO A 327 8.29 16.18 17.84
CA PRO A 327 7.65 15.57 18.99
C PRO A 327 8.68 15.08 20.03
N ASN A 328 8.54 15.55 21.26
CA ASN A 328 9.34 15.07 22.40
C ASN A 328 8.59 14.01 23.23
N VAL A 329 7.29 13.87 22.99
CA VAL A 329 6.43 12.85 23.58
C VAL A 329 6.28 11.67 22.62
N ASN A 330 6.46 10.47 23.15
CA ASN A 330 6.02 9.27 22.48
C ASN A 330 4.54 9.06 22.82
N LEU A 331 3.73 8.67 21.82
CA LEU A 331 2.43 8.07 22.07
C LEU A 331 2.56 6.80 22.90
#